data_AF-A0A7C0WJN2-F1
#
_entry.id   AF-A0A7C0WJN2-F1
#
_cell.length_a   1.000
_cell.length_b   1.000
_cell.length_c   1.000
_cell.angle_alpha   90.00
_cell.angle_beta   90.00
_cell.angle_gamma   90.00
#
_symmetry.space_group_name_H-M   'P 1'
#
loop_
_entity.id
_entity.type
_entity.pdbx_description
1 polymer ?
#
loop_
_entity_poly.entity_id
_entity_poly.type
_entity_poly.pdbx_seq_one_letter_code
_entity_poly.pdbx_strand_id
1 'polypeptide(L)'
;MWKLKFFIFVLGVACAGMQLHAGEKIDSLSVAQKKTEFFGKPFFPAGSFSLNRSSWNQNAKPQPKGKKSLKKGLLLSLVVPGSGEFYAKSWLKGMVFLGIEIGSWVAYSDYHKEGKDLENQYTAYADKHWLPDQWNNWWNSLPESERAVYAHHQLPKTKTQQYYEMIGKYMKYNAGWDDVSYQPGI
;
A
#
# COMPACT_ATOMS: atom_id res chain seq x y z
N MET A 1 8.90 19.36 -4.22
CA MET A 1 8.25 19.64 -5.54
C MET A 1 8.93 18.96 -6.74
N TRP A 2 10.20 18.54 -6.68
CA TRP A 2 10.87 17.87 -7.82
C TRP A 2 10.45 16.40 -8.01
N LYS A 3 10.12 15.68 -6.93
CA LYS A 3 9.72 14.26 -6.98
C LYS A 3 8.41 14.01 -7.76
N LEU A 4 7.45 14.93 -7.71
CA LEU A 4 6.16 14.80 -8.42
C LEU A 4 6.29 15.01 -9.94
N LYS A 5 7.23 15.88 -10.37
CA LYS A 5 7.48 16.13 -11.80
C LYS A 5 8.20 14.95 -12.48
N PHE A 6 9.03 14.21 -11.74
CA PHE A 6 9.71 13.03 -12.25
C PHE A 6 8.75 11.85 -12.47
N PHE A 7 7.76 11.69 -11.58
CA PHE A 7 6.73 10.65 -11.71
C PHE A 7 5.81 10.88 -12.93
N ILE A 8 5.45 12.14 -13.21
CA ILE A 8 4.67 12.52 -14.39
C ILE A 8 5.47 12.32 -15.68
N PHE A 9 6.79 12.55 -15.67
CA PHE A 9 7.63 12.33 -16.84
C PHE A 9 7.78 10.84 -17.20
N VAL A 10 7.91 9.95 -16.22
CA VAL A 10 7.99 8.49 -16.45
C VAL A 10 6.65 7.91 -16.93
N LEU A 11 5.51 8.44 -16.48
CA LEU A 11 4.19 8.10 -17.05
C LEU A 11 3.94 8.72 -18.44
N GLY A 12 4.53 9.88 -18.73
CA GLY A 12 4.36 10.59 -20.01
C GLY A 12 5.04 9.91 -21.21
N VAL A 13 6.16 9.21 -21.00
CA VAL A 13 6.89 8.53 -22.09
C VAL A 13 6.12 7.31 -22.64
N ALA A 14 5.16 6.75 -21.89
CA ALA A 14 4.28 5.70 -22.39
C ALA A 14 3.22 6.19 -23.40
N CYS A 15 2.92 7.50 -23.44
CA CYS A 15 1.88 8.07 -24.32
C CYS A 15 2.41 8.66 -25.63
N ALA A 16 3.73 8.82 -25.81
CA ALA A 16 4.30 9.43 -27.01
C ALA A 16 4.36 8.49 -28.24
N GLY A 17 3.97 7.21 -28.10
CA GLY A 17 3.91 6.25 -29.21
C GLY A 17 2.67 6.33 -30.09
N MET A 18 1.74 7.25 -29.80
CA MET A 18 0.48 7.36 -30.55
C MET A 18 0.43 8.69 -31.31
N GLN A 19 1.14 8.71 -32.43
CA GLN A 19 1.09 9.79 -33.41
C GLN A 19 -0.36 9.93 -33.92
N LEU A 20 -0.93 11.10 -33.66
CA LEU A 20 -2.27 11.53 -34.04
C LEU A 20 -2.44 11.52 -35.56
N HIS A 21 -3.49 10.84 -36.05
CA HIS A 21 -4.13 11.20 -37.32
C HIS A 21 -5.34 12.08 -37.03
N ALA A 22 -5.50 13.06 -37.91
CA ALA A 22 -6.31 14.24 -37.80
C ALA A 22 -7.82 13.98 -37.62
N GLY A 23 -8.41 14.79 -36.73
CA GLY A 23 -9.63 15.54 -37.00
C GLY A 23 -10.92 14.75 -37.24
N GLU A 24 -11.55 14.27 -36.18
CA GLU A 24 -13.01 14.11 -36.17
C GLU A 24 -13.61 14.59 -34.84
N LYS A 25 -14.77 15.24 -34.97
CA LYS A 25 -15.56 15.85 -33.89
C LYS A 25 -15.88 14.79 -32.84
N ILE A 26 -15.44 14.99 -31.59
CA ILE A 26 -15.71 14.03 -30.52
C ILE A 26 -17.03 14.39 -29.83
N ASP A 27 -18.06 13.60 -30.08
CA ASP A 27 -19.31 13.65 -29.35
C ASP A 27 -19.07 13.26 -27.87
N SER A 28 -19.55 14.12 -26.97
CA SER A 28 -19.32 14.10 -25.52
C SER A 28 -19.82 12.83 -24.79
N LEU A 29 -20.57 11.97 -25.49
CA LEU A 29 -21.08 10.71 -24.97
C LEU A 29 -20.06 9.56 -25.03
N SER A 30 -18.99 9.67 -25.83
CA SER A 30 -17.94 8.65 -25.92
C SER A 30 -16.91 8.71 -24.78
N VAL A 31 -16.75 9.88 -24.16
CA VAL A 31 -15.77 10.11 -23.08
C VAL A 31 -16.21 9.45 -21.77
N ALA A 32 -17.52 9.37 -21.51
CA ALA A 32 -18.07 8.71 -20.33
C ALA A 32 -17.95 7.18 -20.37
N GLN A 33 -18.00 6.57 -21.56
CA GLN A 33 -17.82 5.12 -21.74
C GLN A 33 -16.36 4.67 -21.58
N LYS A 34 -15.39 5.54 -21.87
CA LYS A 34 -13.96 5.17 -21.86
C LYS A 34 -13.38 5.04 -20.45
N LYS A 35 -14.01 5.65 -19.44
CA LYS A 35 -13.53 5.65 -18.04
C LYS A 35 -13.82 4.34 -17.30
N THR A 36 -14.85 3.61 -17.70
CA THR A 36 -15.23 2.31 -17.11
C THR A 36 -14.45 1.13 -17.69
N GLU A 37 -13.77 1.30 -18.82
CA GLU A 37 -12.97 0.23 -19.44
C GLU A 37 -11.59 0.02 -18.81
N PHE A 38 -11.07 0.99 -18.06
CA PHE A 38 -9.70 0.93 -17.53
C PHE A 38 -9.62 0.23 -16.17
N PHE A 39 -10.64 0.37 -15.32
CA PHE A 39 -10.65 -0.17 -13.94
C PHE A 39 -11.45 -1.47 -13.76
N GLY A 40 -12.13 -1.95 -14.82
CA GLY A 40 -13.02 -3.11 -14.76
C GLY A 40 -12.57 -4.35 -15.54
N LYS A 41 -11.47 -4.27 -16.30
CA LYS A 41 -10.95 -5.42 -17.05
C LYS A 41 -9.87 -6.10 -16.21
N PRO A 42 -9.98 -7.39 -15.87
CA PRO A 42 -8.87 -8.12 -15.28
C PRO A 42 -7.66 -8.00 -16.22
N PHE A 43 -6.46 -7.82 -15.64
CA PHE A 43 -5.21 -7.70 -16.39
C PHE A 43 -4.97 -8.89 -17.36
N PHE A 44 -5.73 -9.97 -17.18
CA PHE A 44 -5.94 -11.05 -18.14
C PHE A 44 -7.44 -11.18 -18.44
N PRO A 45 -7.92 -10.98 -19.68
CA PRO A 45 -9.32 -11.22 -20.01
C PRO A 45 -9.65 -12.70 -19.79
N ALA A 46 -10.66 -12.97 -18.96
CA ALA A 46 -11.25 -14.30 -18.78
C ALA A 46 -11.75 -14.80 -20.15
N GLY A 47 -10.96 -15.64 -20.82
CA GLY A 47 -11.22 -16.11 -22.18
C GLY A 47 -10.01 -16.12 -23.12
N SER A 48 -8.88 -15.53 -22.72
CA SER A 48 -7.63 -15.59 -23.53
C SER A 48 -6.84 -16.90 -23.40
N PHE A 49 -7.38 -17.91 -22.70
CA PHE A 49 -6.94 -19.29 -22.80
C PHE A 49 -7.99 -20.11 -23.56
N SER A 50 -8.14 -19.84 -24.85
CA SER A 50 -8.72 -20.82 -25.76
C SER A 50 -7.66 -21.89 -26.00
N LEU A 51 -7.80 -23.03 -25.32
CA LEU A 51 -7.14 -24.25 -25.78
C LEU A 51 -7.74 -24.62 -27.12
N ASN A 52 -7.15 -24.13 -28.21
CA ASN A 52 -7.34 -24.73 -29.51
C ASN A 52 -6.69 -26.13 -29.47
N ARG A 53 -7.45 -27.11 -28.96
CA ARG A 53 -7.13 -28.54 -28.99
C ARG A 53 -7.52 -29.10 -30.36
N SER A 54 -7.06 -28.46 -31.43
CA SER A 54 -7.23 -28.97 -32.78
C SER A 54 -6.01 -29.81 -33.15
N SER A 55 -6.26 -31.11 -33.37
CA SER A 55 -5.43 -32.02 -34.15
C SER A 55 -4.00 -32.23 -33.64
N TRP A 56 -3.86 -33.11 -32.65
CA TRP A 56 -2.59 -33.78 -32.38
C TRP A 56 -2.25 -34.74 -33.52
N ASN A 57 -1.32 -34.35 -34.40
CA ASN A 57 -0.57 -35.30 -35.20
C ASN A 57 0.40 -36.03 -34.26
N GLN A 58 0.11 -37.30 -33.95
CA GLN A 58 0.89 -38.12 -33.00
C GLN A 58 2.28 -38.53 -33.54
N ASN A 59 2.65 -38.17 -34.77
CA ASN A 59 3.93 -38.54 -35.38
C ASN A 59 5.04 -37.48 -35.25
N ALA A 60 4.77 -36.33 -34.61
CA ALA A 60 5.83 -35.39 -34.26
C ALA A 60 6.55 -35.84 -32.99
N LYS A 61 7.71 -36.50 -33.11
CA LYS A 61 8.59 -36.76 -31.95
C LYS A 61 8.89 -35.42 -31.26
N PRO A 62 8.44 -35.17 -30.01
CA PRO A 62 8.80 -33.95 -29.30
C PRO A 62 10.30 -33.99 -29.02
N GLN A 63 11.05 -33.03 -29.59
CA GLN A 63 12.43 -32.77 -29.19
C GLN A 63 12.46 -32.53 -27.68
N PRO A 64 13.29 -33.25 -26.89
CA PRO A 64 13.30 -33.10 -25.45
C PRO A 64 13.94 -31.77 -25.06
N LYS A 65 13.17 -30.68 -25.09
CA LYS A 65 13.52 -29.47 -24.34
C LYS A 65 13.41 -29.83 -22.87
N GLY A 66 14.55 -30.14 -22.24
CA GLY A 66 14.64 -30.56 -20.84
C GLY A 66 13.78 -29.68 -19.93
N LYS A 67 12.85 -30.31 -19.19
CA LYS A 67 11.94 -29.59 -18.30
C LYS A 67 12.74 -28.96 -17.17
N LYS A 68 12.84 -27.63 -17.16
CA LYS A 68 13.53 -26.90 -16.09
C LYS A 68 12.78 -27.09 -14.78
N SER A 69 13.49 -27.45 -13.71
CA SER A 69 12.85 -27.77 -12.44
C SER A 69 12.36 -26.52 -11.70
N LEU A 70 11.08 -26.54 -11.32
CA LEU A 70 10.44 -25.52 -10.48
C LEU A 70 11.19 -25.33 -9.16
N LYS A 71 11.70 -26.42 -8.58
CA LYS A 71 12.49 -26.42 -7.33
C LYS A 71 13.74 -25.54 -7.43
N LYS A 72 14.46 -25.59 -8.57
CA LYS A 72 15.64 -24.74 -8.79
C LYS A 72 15.25 -23.27 -8.95
N GLY A 73 14.14 -22.99 -9.65
CA GLY A 73 13.61 -21.63 -9.75
C GLY A 73 13.21 -21.05 -8.39
N LEU A 74 12.54 -21.83 -7.53
CA LEU A 74 12.16 -21.41 -6.19
C LEU A 74 13.37 -21.16 -5.29
N LEU A 75 14.37 -22.06 -5.29
CA LEU A 75 15.60 -21.86 -4.54
C LEU A 75 16.35 -20.61 -4.98
N LEU A 76 16.40 -20.34 -6.29
CA LEU A 76 16.97 -19.10 -6.81
C LEU A 76 16.19 -17.89 -6.30
N SER A 77 14.86 -17.87 -6.43
CA SER A 77 14.02 -16.79 -5.89
C SER A 77 14.18 -16.55 -4.39
N LEU A 78 14.54 -17.59 -3.63
CA LEU A 78 14.79 -17.52 -2.18
C LEU A 78 16.09 -16.79 -1.84
N VAL A 79 17.09 -16.89 -2.72
CA VAL A 79 18.39 -16.20 -2.57
C VAL A 79 18.31 -14.78 -3.09
N VAL A 80 17.72 -14.60 -4.28
CA VAL A 80 17.52 -13.29 -4.91
C VAL A 80 16.08 -13.22 -5.41
N PRO A 81 15.24 -12.33 -4.86
CA PRO A 81 13.89 -12.07 -5.36
C PRO A 81 13.89 -11.87 -6.89
N GLY A 82 12.90 -12.45 -7.58
CA GLY A 82 12.82 -12.43 -9.06
C GLY A 82 13.78 -13.36 -9.83
N SER A 83 14.81 -13.94 -9.20
CA SER A 83 15.83 -14.74 -9.92
C SER A 83 15.35 -16.11 -10.44
N GLY A 84 14.27 -16.66 -9.86
CA GLY A 84 13.62 -17.86 -10.38
C GLY A 84 13.00 -17.67 -11.77
N GLU A 85 12.60 -16.44 -12.14
CA GLU A 85 12.06 -16.14 -13.46
C GLU A 85 13.16 -16.07 -14.54
N PHE A 86 14.36 -15.63 -14.17
CA PHE A 86 15.53 -15.69 -15.05
C PHE A 86 15.86 -17.16 -15.40
N TYR A 87 15.71 -18.09 -14.45
CA TYR A 87 15.85 -19.52 -14.72
C TYR A 87 14.80 -20.04 -15.72
N ALA A 88 13.60 -19.46 -15.75
CA ALA A 88 12.56 -19.76 -16.73
C ALA A 88 12.81 -19.15 -18.14
N LYS A 89 13.96 -18.51 -18.39
CA LYS A 89 14.40 -17.93 -19.69
C LYS A 89 13.54 -16.76 -20.20
N SER A 90 12.70 -16.16 -19.36
CA SER A 90 11.95 -14.94 -19.69
C SER A 90 12.64 -13.72 -19.09
N TRP A 91 13.79 -13.36 -19.66
CA TRP A 91 14.64 -12.24 -19.21
C TRP A 91 13.85 -10.94 -18.99
N LEU A 92 12.92 -10.64 -19.91
CA LEU A 92 12.09 -9.44 -19.83
C LEU A 92 11.20 -9.42 -18.57
N LYS A 93 10.60 -10.56 -18.20
CA LYS A 93 9.72 -10.63 -17.01
C LYS A 93 10.54 -10.47 -15.73
N GLY A 94 11.67 -11.16 -15.63
CA GLY A 94 12.59 -11.02 -14.50
C GLY A 94 13.06 -9.58 -14.29
N MET A 95 13.38 -8.85 -15.38
CA MET A 95 13.77 -7.44 -15.30
C MET A 95 12.63 -6.52 -14.88
N VAL A 96 11.39 -6.77 -15.33
CA VAL A 96 10.20 -6.00 -14.91
C VAL A 96 9.94 -6.20 -13.42
N PHE A 97 9.92 -7.45 -12.94
CA PHE A 97 9.73 -7.72 -11.51
C PHE A 97 10.85 -7.15 -10.65
N LEU A 98 12.12 -7.27 -11.08
CA LEU A 98 13.24 -6.64 -10.40
C LEU A 98 13.09 -5.11 -10.32
N GLY A 99 12.63 -4.48 -11.40
CA GLY A 99 12.34 -3.04 -11.43
C GLY A 99 11.23 -2.65 -10.44
N ILE A 100 10.16 -3.44 -10.38
CA ILE A 100 9.06 -3.25 -9.40
C ILE A 100 9.59 -3.40 -7.97
N GLU A 101 10.40 -4.42 -7.70
CA GLU A 101 10.95 -4.67 -6.38
C GLU A 101 11.86 -3.52 -5.93
N ILE A 102 12.83 -3.11 -6.74
CA ILE A 102 13.72 -1.97 -6.44
C ILE A 102 12.90 -0.70 -6.24
N GLY A 103 11.93 -0.44 -7.12
CA GLY A 103 11.03 0.71 -6.99
C GLY A 103 10.24 0.68 -5.67
N SER A 104 9.76 -0.51 -5.29
CA SER A 104 9.01 -0.72 -4.03
C SER A 104 9.90 -0.51 -2.80
N TRP A 105 11.15 -1.00 -2.82
CA TRP A 105 12.12 -0.78 -1.74
C TRP A 105 12.50 0.69 -1.58
N VAL A 106 12.74 1.41 -2.68
CA VAL A 106 13.03 2.85 -2.65
C VAL A 106 11.85 3.63 -2.10
N ALA A 107 10.64 3.33 -2.57
CA ALA A 107 9.41 3.94 -2.07
C ALA A 107 9.23 3.66 -0.58
N TYR A 108 9.32 2.39 -0.16
CA TYR A 108 9.26 2.00 1.25
C TYR A 108 10.28 2.74 2.11
N SER A 109 11.52 2.86 1.65
CA SER A 109 12.57 3.58 2.38
C SER A 109 12.26 5.06 2.57
N ASP A 110 11.70 5.72 1.56
CA ASP A 110 11.30 7.13 1.64
C ASP A 110 10.14 7.31 2.63
N TYR A 111 9.06 6.53 2.48
CA TYR A 111 7.88 6.60 3.35
C TYR A 111 8.16 6.17 4.79
N HIS A 112 9.06 5.22 5.02
CA HIS A 112 9.40 4.77 6.37
C HIS A 112 10.16 5.83 7.15
N LYS A 113 11.00 6.64 6.49
CA LYS A 113 11.70 7.76 7.14
C LYS A 113 10.72 8.87 7.52
N GLU A 114 9.83 9.23 6.60
CA GLU A 114 8.79 10.24 6.85
C GLU A 114 7.84 9.81 7.97
N GLY A 115 7.42 8.53 7.98
CA GLY A 115 6.59 7.98 9.05
C GLY A 115 7.25 8.08 10.43
N LYS A 116 8.55 7.79 10.53
CA LYS A 116 9.31 7.93 11.79
C LYS A 116 9.45 9.38 12.23
N ASP A 117 9.65 10.29 11.28
CA ASP A 117 9.76 11.71 11.61
C ASP A 117 8.43 12.26 12.17
N LEU A 118 7.30 11.90 11.54
CA LEU A 118 5.96 12.24 12.03
C LEU A 118 5.68 11.62 13.42
N GLU A 119 6.07 10.37 13.64
CA GLU A 119 5.96 9.71 14.95
C GLU A 119 6.77 10.46 16.01
N ASN A 120 8.02 10.84 15.71
CA ASN A 120 8.87 11.61 16.62
C ASN A 120 8.28 12.99 16.92
N GLN A 121 7.72 13.68 15.92
CA GLN A 121 7.06 14.97 16.12
C GLN A 121 5.82 14.84 17.01
N TYR A 122 4.98 13.84 16.76
CA TYR A 122 3.77 13.59 17.54
C TYR A 122 4.10 13.22 18.99
N THR A 123 5.04 12.30 19.21
CA THR A 123 5.48 11.89 20.55
C THR A 123 6.07 13.06 21.34
N ALA A 124 6.87 13.91 20.69
CA ALA A 124 7.42 15.12 21.30
C ALA A 124 6.34 16.17 21.62
N TYR A 125 5.28 16.28 20.80
CA TYR A 125 4.13 17.14 21.08
C TYR A 125 3.31 16.58 22.27
N ALA A 126 2.99 15.29 22.24
CA ALA A 126 2.26 14.61 23.30
C ALA A 126 2.97 14.72 24.66
N ASP A 127 4.31 14.61 24.68
CA ASP A 127 5.08 14.76 25.91
C ASP A 127 4.98 16.14 26.56
N LYS A 128 4.67 17.18 25.78
CA LYS A 128 4.52 18.57 26.26
C LYS A 128 3.09 18.92 26.63
N HIS A 129 2.12 18.41 25.87
CA HIS A 129 0.74 18.87 25.90
C HIS A 129 -0.24 17.86 26.51
N TRP A 130 0.13 16.59 26.64
CA TRP A 130 -0.71 15.59 27.29
C TRP A 130 -0.36 15.48 28.78
N LEU A 131 -1.31 15.85 29.63
CA LEU A 131 -1.22 15.94 31.07
C LEU A 131 -1.94 14.74 31.75
N PRO A 132 -1.21 13.72 32.22
CA PRO A 132 -1.82 12.54 32.86
C PRO A 132 -2.71 12.89 34.05
N ASP A 133 -2.34 13.90 34.83
CA ASP A 133 -3.09 14.30 36.02
C ASP A 133 -4.44 14.91 35.67
N GLN A 134 -4.52 15.68 34.57
CA GLN A 134 -5.78 16.22 34.06
C GLN A 134 -6.73 15.09 33.64
N TRP A 135 -6.20 14.11 32.90
CA TRP A 135 -6.96 12.92 32.52
C TRP A 135 -7.42 12.12 33.74
N ASN A 136 -6.56 11.92 34.74
CA ASN A 136 -6.90 11.21 35.97
C ASN A 136 -8.03 11.93 36.75
N ASN A 137 -7.97 13.26 36.84
CA ASN A 137 -9.00 14.05 37.50
C ASN A 137 -10.35 13.91 36.80
N TRP A 138 -10.37 14.00 35.46
CA TRP A 138 -11.56 13.75 34.66
C TRP A 138 -12.08 12.31 34.81
N TRP A 139 -11.19 11.31 34.73
CA TRP A 139 -11.57 9.91 34.89
C TRP A 139 -12.22 9.64 36.25
N ASN A 140 -11.72 10.29 37.31
CA ASN A 140 -12.24 10.14 38.66
C ASN A 140 -13.52 10.94 38.92
N SER A 141 -13.86 11.93 38.09
CA SER A 141 -15.14 12.67 38.20
C SER A 141 -16.32 11.95 37.54
N LEU A 142 -16.06 10.94 36.69
CA LEU A 142 -17.11 10.17 36.03
C LEU A 142 -17.81 9.19 37.00
N PRO A 143 -19.14 9.01 36.89
CA PRO A 143 -19.84 7.96 37.61
C PRO A 143 -19.39 6.56 37.14
N GLU A 144 -19.47 5.57 38.03
CA GLU A 144 -18.97 4.21 37.77
C GLU A 144 -19.56 3.57 36.51
N SER A 145 -20.84 3.82 36.23
CA SER A 145 -21.53 3.33 35.04
C SER A 145 -20.90 3.82 33.74
N GLU A 146 -20.40 5.07 33.71
CA GLU A 146 -19.74 5.62 32.53
C GLU A 146 -18.32 5.07 32.40
N ARG A 147 -17.58 4.92 33.51
CA ARG A 147 -16.24 4.33 33.50
C ARG A 147 -16.24 2.90 32.95
N ALA A 148 -17.27 2.12 33.29
CA ALA A 148 -17.44 0.76 32.81
C ALA A 148 -17.52 0.67 31.28
N VAL A 149 -18.16 1.64 30.61
CA VAL A 149 -18.24 1.71 29.13
C VAL A 149 -16.85 1.89 28.51
N TYR A 150 -15.95 2.59 29.20
CA TYR A 150 -14.62 2.91 28.71
C TYR A 150 -13.51 1.96 29.18
N ALA A 151 -13.81 0.94 29.99
CA ALA A 151 -12.81 0.12 30.70
C ALA A 151 -11.92 -0.78 29.80
N HIS A 152 -12.25 -0.96 28.53
CA HIS A 152 -11.65 -2.00 27.68
C HIS A 152 -10.21 -1.76 27.21
N HIS A 153 -9.67 -0.54 27.33
CA HIS A 153 -8.30 -0.24 26.90
C HIS A 153 -7.55 0.49 28.00
N GLN A 154 -6.47 -0.07 28.54
CA GLN A 154 -5.75 0.55 29.65
C GLN A 154 -4.55 1.31 29.14
N LEU A 155 -4.28 2.46 29.75
CA LEU A 155 -3.09 3.24 29.40
C LEU A 155 -1.86 2.50 29.94
N PRO A 156 -0.85 2.20 29.10
CA PRO A 156 0.40 1.62 29.58
C PRO A 156 1.07 2.50 30.64
N LYS A 157 1.76 1.88 31.61
CA LYS A 157 2.49 2.64 32.65
C LYS A 157 3.74 3.36 32.12
N THR A 158 4.25 2.91 30.99
CA THR A 158 5.44 3.44 30.33
C THR A 158 5.07 4.09 29.00
N LYS A 159 5.79 5.13 28.60
CA LYS A 159 5.59 5.87 27.35
C LYS A 159 6.09 5.10 26.12
N THR A 160 5.46 3.96 25.83
CA THR A 160 5.74 3.12 24.65
C THR A 160 4.95 3.62 23.43
N GLN A 161 5.21 3.07 22.24
CA GLN A 161 4.38 3.33 21.06
C GLN A 161 2.88 3.14 21.35
N GLN A 162 2.53 2.05 22.05
CA GLN A 162 1.15 1.78 22.48
C GLN A 162 0.57 2.91 23.34
N TYR A 163 1.36 3.52 24.21
CA TYR A 163 0.91 4.66 25.02
C TYR A 163 0.51 5.85 24.15
N TYR A 164 1.37 6.22 23.21
CA TYR A 164 1.13 7.35 22.31
C TYR A 164 -0.03 7.08 21.33
N GLU A 165 -0.18 5.84 20.87
CA GLU A 165 -1.35 5.41 20.10
C GLU A 165 -2.63 5.53 20.91
N MET A 166 -2.61 5.13 22.19
CA MET A 166 -3.79 5.17 23.03
C MET A 166 -4.30 6.60 23.22
N ILE A 167 -3.42 7.53 23.60
CA ILE A 167 -3.80 8.93 23.87
C ILE A 167 -4.23 9.71 22.61
N GLY A 168 -3.80 9.28 21.42
CA GLY A 168 -4.18 9.90 20.15
C GLY A 168 -5.38 9.25 19.46
N LYS A 169 -5.67 7.98 19.74
CA LYS A 169 -6.70 7.20 19.03
C LYS A 169 -8.03 7.15 19.75
N TYR A 170 -8.04 7.06 21.08
CA TYR A 170 -9.28 6.85 21.84
C TYR A 170 -9.75 8.13 22.52
N MET A 171 -10.99 8.52 22.23
CA MET A 171 -11.60 9.78 22.70
C MET A 171 -11.56 9.98 24.21
N LYS A 172 -11.60 8.89 25.00
CA LYS A 172 -11.52 8.98 26.47
C LYS A 172 -10.20 9.55 26.98
N TYR A 173 -9.12 9.54 26.19
CA TYR A 173 -7.86 10.18 26.57
C TYR A 173 -7.78 11.63 26.14
N ASN A 174 -8.76 12.12 25.37
CA ASN A 174 -8.78 13.50 24.90
C ASN A 174 -8.81 14.50 26.06
N ALA A 175 -9.48 14.14 27.17
CA ALA A 175 -9.55 14.97 28.37
C ALA A 175 -8.18 15.22 29.06
N GLY A 176 -7.13 14.51 28.64
CA GLY A 176 -5.77 14.74 29.11
C GLY A 176 -4.98 15.77 28.30
N TRP A 177 -5.50 16.29 27.20
CA TRP A 177 -4.80 17.34 26.44
C TRP A 177 -5.06 18.72 27.05
N ASP A 178 -4.01 19.54 27.08
CA ASP A 178 -4.01 20.87 27.68
C ASP A 178 -4.95 21.88 27.01
N ASP A 179 -5.33 21.63 25.75
CA ASP A 179 -6.30 22.42 24.98
C ASP A 179 -7.76 22.03 25.27
N VAL A 180 -8.00 20.94 26.02
CA VAL A 180 -9.34 20.51 26.42
C VAL A 180 -9.70 21.10 27.78
N SER A 181 -10.52 22.15 27.78
CA SER A 181 -11.13 22.67 29.00
C SER A 181 -12.33 21.82 29.42
N TYR A 182 -12.20 21.04 30.48
CA TYR A 182 -13.33 20.33 31.10
C TYR A 182 -14.18 21.32 31.91
N GLN A 183 -15.44 21.52 31.50
CA GLN A 183 -16.45 22.25 32.27
C GLN A 183 -17.30 21.22 33.03
N PRO A 184 -17.12 21.04 34.34
CA PRO A 184 -17.97 20.13 35.10
C PRO A 184 -19.39 20.70 35.19
N GLY A 185 -20.38 20.03 34.59
CA GLY A 185 -21.80 20.26 34.87
C GLY A 185 -22.66 20.96 33.81
N ILE A 186 -22.51 20.62 32.52
CA ILE A 186 -23.60 20.78 31.53
C ILE A 186 -24.10 19.40 31.12
#